data_AF-A0A0C3BMJ8-F1
#
_entry.id   AF-A0A0C3BMJ8-F1
#
_cell.length_a   1.000
_cell.length_b   1.000
_cell.length_c   1.000
_cell.angle_alpha   90.00
_cell.angle_beta   90.00
_cell.angle_gamma   90.00
#
_symmetry.space_group_name_H-M   'P 1'
#
loop_
_entity.id
_entity.type
_entity.pdbx_description
1 polymer ?
#
loop_
_entity_poly.entity_id
_entity_poly.type
_entity_poly.pdbx_seq_one_letter_code
_entity_poly.pdbx_strand_id
1 'polypeptide(L)'
;MITAGILSFLQEVIANHVAGVPFQTSKYSPPLERALAAAKVNGRAIKMALYGSLISAPLNHVLVGTLQKMFAGKTGTKDRVLQLLAGNLFVAPIQATVYLASMAVINGATSIDSIKAFVAKGMMPMLKILWVSSPTATIFAQTLLPHELWVPFFNVVSLSVGTFFSVKVKRTQLASARKAKKPQTKDDKEL
;
A
#
# COMPACT_ATOMS: atom_id res chain seq x y z
N MET A 1 -4.82 15.18 5.33
CA MET A 1 -6.07 14.44 5.63
C MET A 1 -5.79 13.40 6.71
N ILE A 2 -6.48 13.46 7.85
CA ILE A 2 -6.24 12.53 8.98
C ILE A 2 -6.71 11.11 8.61
N THR A 3 -7.83 10.98 7.88
CA THR A 3 -8.42 9.69 7.50
C THR A 3 -7.46 8.78 6.74
N ALA A 4 -6.73 9.30 5.74
CA ALA A 4 -5.78 8.52 4.97
C ALA A 4 -4.61 8.00 5.82
N GLY A 5 -4.14 8.81 6.77
CA GLY A 5 -3.14 8.41 7.76
C GLY A 5 -3.65 7.30 8.68
N ILE A 6 -4.86 7.42 9.21
CA ILE A 6 -5.50 6.39 10.04
C ILE A 6 -5.68 5.09 9.26
N LEU A 7 -6.18 5.16 8.02
CA LEU A 7 -6.36 3.97 7.19
C LEU A 7 -5.02 3.29 6.89
N SER A 8 -3.97 4.05 6.57
CA SER A 8 -2.63 3.50 6.28
C SER A 8 -2.00 2.88 7.54
N PHE A 9 -2.22 3.48 8.71
CA PHE A 9 -1.84 2.92 10.00
C PHE A 9 -2.56 1.58 10.25
N LEU A 10 -3.89 1.55 10.11
CA LEU A 10 -4.69 0.36 10.33
C LEU A 10 -4.32 -0.76 9.35
N GLN A 11 -4.12 -0.44 8.07
CA GLN A 11 -3.66 -1.40 7.05
C GLN A 11 -2.38 -2.10 7.50
N GLU A 12 -1.42 -1.34 8.03
CA GLU A 12 -0.13 -1.85 8.48
C GLU A 12 -0.25 -2.68 9.77
N VAL A 13 -1.06 -2.25 10.74
CA VAL A 13 -1.33 -3.01 11.97
C VAL A 13 -2.00 -4.35 11.66
N ILE A 14 -3.04 -4.36 10.82
CA ILE A 14 -3.72 -5.58 10.39
C ILE A 14 -2.76 -6.48 9.61
N ALA A 15 -1.97 -5.90 8.69
CA ALA A 15 -1.01 -6.65 7.91
C ALA A 15 0.08 -7.33 8.78
N ASN A 16 0.53 -6.68 9.85
CA ASN A 16 1.46 -7.29 10.81
C ASN A 16 0.86 -8.53 11.47
N HIS A 17 -0.39 -8.45 11.91
CA HIS A 17 -1.11 -9.56 12.54
C HIS A 17 -1.31 -10.72 11.56
N VAL A 18 -1.81 -10.44 10.34
CA VAL A 18 -2.09 -11.47 9.32
C VAL A 18 -0.81 -12.12 8.77
N ALA A 19 0.29 -11.36 8.69
CA ALA A 19 1.58 -11.89 8.24
C ALA A 19 2.36 -12.63 9.35
N GLY A 20 1.89 -12.60 10.60
CA GLY A 20 2.56 -13.22 11.74
C GLY A 20 3.93 -12.61 12.03
N VAL A 21 4.07 -11.28 11.83
CA VAL A 21 5.33 -10.59 12.11
C VAL A 21 5.57 -10.59 13.63
N PRO A 22 6.68 -11.15 14.13
CA PRO A 22 6.95 -11.17 15.56
C PRO A 22 7.25 -9.75 16.06
N PHE A 23 6.57 -9.33 17.13
CA PHE A 23 6.82 -8.07 17.82
C PHE A 23 8.00 -8.26 18.79
N GLN A 24 9.22 -8.32 18.25
CA GLN A 24 10.42 -8.47 19.08
C GLN A 24 10.86 -7.12 19.64
N THR A 25 10.96 -7.02 20.95
CA THR A 25 11.64 -5.92 21.64
C THR A 25 12.96 -6.40 22.21
N SER A 26 13.99 -5.56 22.15
CA SER A 26 15.23 -5.81 22.88
C SER A 26 15.10 -5.29 24.31
N LYS A 27 15.83 -5.88 25.26
CA LYS A 27 15.90 -5.40 26.65
C LYS A 27 16.39 -3.94 26.74
N TYR A 28 17.11 -3.48 25.72
CA TYR A 28 17.64 -2.12 25.58
C TYR A 28 16.78 -1.18 24.72
N SER A 29 15.59 -1.61 24.28
CA SER A 29 14.71 -0.76 23.48
C SER A 29 14.21 0.46 24.29
N PRO A 30 14.13 1.66 23.70
CA PRO A 30 13.60 2.85 24.36
C PRO A 30 12.15 2.63 24.85
N PRO A 31 11.69 3.37 25.87
CA PRO A 31 10.38 3.17 26.50
C PRO A 31 9.22 3.22 25.49
N LEU A 32 9.32 4.09 24.48
CA LEU A 32 8.34 4.23 23.41
C LEU A 32 8.22 2.95 22.56
N GLU A 33 9.34 2.31 22.20
CA GLU A 33 9.32 1.05 21.45
C GLU A 33 8.72 -0.10 22.25
N ARG A 34 8.98 -0.13 23.57
CA ARG A 34 8.36 -1.11 24.48
C ARG A 34 6.86 -0.90 24.61
N ALA A 35 6.40 0.35 24.74
CA ALA A 35 4.98 0.68 24.79
C ALA A 35 4.26 0.33 23.47
N LEU A 36 4.87 0.65 22.33
CA LEU A 36 4.32 0.30 21.01
C LEU A 36 4.24 -1.21 20.81
N ALA A 37 5.28 -1.95 21.19
CA ALA A 37 5.28 -3.41 21.10
C ALA A 37 4.25 -4.06 22.04
N ALA A 38 4.07 -3.52 23.26
CA ALA A 38 3.01 -3.94 24.17
C ALA A 38 1.61 -3.71 23.56
N ALA A 39 1.44 -2.63 22.79
CA ALA A 39 0.24 -2.35 22.01
C ALA A 39 0.17 -3.14 20.68
N LYS A 40 1.11 -4.04 20.37
CA LYS A 40 1.25 -4.75 19.08
C LYS A 40 1.30 -3.80 17.87
N VAL A 41 1.93 -2.65 18.06
CA VAL A 41 2.21 -1.64 17.04
C VAL A 41 3.73 -1.54 16.85
N ASN A 42 4.21 -1.37 15.63
CA ASN A 42 5.62 -1.15 15.35
C ASN A 42 5.87 0.26 14.79
N GLY A 43 7.12 0.74 14.87
CA GLY A 43 7.48 2.06 14.32
C GLY A 43 7.17 2.20 12.82
N ARG A 44 7.07 1.08 12.09
CA ARG A 44 6.63 1.05 10.69
C ARG A 44 5.15 1.48 10.52
N ALA A 45 4.26 1.12 11.43
CA ALA A 45 2.87 1.58 11.42
C ALA A 45 2.77 3.10 11.52
N ILE A 46 3.62 3.72 12.35
CA ILE A 46 3.70 5.19 12.46
C ILE A 46 4.21 5.80 11.14
N LYS A 47 5.26 5.21 10.52
CA LYS A 47 5.74 5.66 9.20
C LYS A 47 4.66 5.55 8.11
N MET A 48 3.85 4.49 8.15
CA MET A 48 2.71 4.33 7.24
C MET A 48 1.61 5.36 7.49
N ALA A 49 1.37 5.73 8.76
CA ALA A 49 0.44 6.81 9.11
C ALA A 49 0.90 8.15 8.52
N LEU A 50 2.19 8.48 8.67
CA LEU A 50 2.81 9.68 8.10
C LEU A 50 2.76 9.67 6.57
N TYR A 51 3.07 8.53 5.94
CA TYR A 51 2.89 8.37 4.49
C TYR A 51 1.44 8.67 4.08
N GLY A 52 0.46 8.08 4.76
CA GLY A 52 -0.95 8.26 4.44
C GLY A 52 -1.40 9.72 4.54
N SER A 53 -0.98 10.42 5.60
CA SER A 53 -1.42 11.79 5.87
C SER A 53 -0.66 12.87 5.09
N LEU A 54 0.65 12.71 4.91
CA LEU A 54 1.55 13.74 4.37
C LEU A 54 1.93 13.51 2.89
N ILE A 55 1.88 12.28 2.40
CA ILE A 55 2.29 11.95 1.03
C ILE A 55 1.08 11.51 0.21
N SER A 56 0.43 10.42 0.63
CA SER A 56 -0.64 9.80 -0.15
C SER A 56 -1.86 10.70 -0.28
N ALA A 57 -2.32 11.32 0.81
CA ALA A 57 -3.51 12.16 0.79
C ALA A 57 -3.36 13.43 -0.06
N PRO A 58 -2.31 14.26 0.11
CA PRO A 58 -2.10 15.43 -0.73
C PRO A 58 -1.95 15.05 -2.21
N LEU A 59 -1.18 14.00 -2.51
CA LEU A 59 -1.01 13.51 -3.88
C LEU A 59 -2.35 13.11 -4.50
N ASN A 60 -3.17 12.34 -3.76
CA ASN A 60 -4.47 11.91 -4.24
C ASN A 60 -5.41 13.09 -4.49
N HIS A 61 -5.46 14.08 -3.59
CA HIS A 61 -6.27 15.26 -3.78
C HIS A 61 -5.88 16.06 -5.03
N VAL A 62 -4.58 16.21 -5.28
CA VAL A 62 -4.10 16.94 -6.46
C VAL A 62 -4.40 16.14 -7.73
N LEU A 63 -4.02 14.87 -7.81
CA LEU A 63 -4.18 14.07 -9.03
C LEU A 63 -5.66 13.81 -9.36
N VAL A 64 -6.42 13.28 -8.40
CA VAL A 64 -7.84 12.97 -8.62
C VAL A 64 -8.64 14.25 -8.74
N GLY A 65 -8.34 15.29 -7.96
CA GLY A 65 -9.00 16.58 -8.08
C GLY A 65 -8.76 17.23 -9.44
N THR A 66 -7.54 17.14 -9.99
CA THR A 66 -7.24 17.64 -11.34
C THR A 66 -7.98 16.84 -12.40
N LEU A 67 -7.99 15.50 -12.29
CA LEU A 67 -8.75 14.64 -13.18
C LEU A 67 -10.25 14.94 -13.13
N GLN A 68 -10.80 15.17 -11.95
CA GLN A 68 -12.21 15.55 -11.78
C GLN A 68 -12.51 16.91 -12.41
N LYS A 69 -11.63 17.91 -12.23
CA LYS A 69 -11.77 19.22 -12.85
C LYS A 69 -11.73 19.16 -14.38
N MET A 70 -10.85 18.34 -14.97
CA MET A 70 -10.76 18.17 -16.43
C MET A 70 -12.03 17.57 -17.06
N PHE A 71 -12.82 16.84 -16.27
CA PHE A 71 -14.08 16.21 -16.68
C PHE A 71 -15.31 16.86 -16.03
N ALA A 72 -15.14 18.03 -15.39
CA ALA A 72 -16.26 18.76 -14.79
C ALA A 72 -17.28 19.14 -15.87
N GLY A 73 -18.57 18.95 -15.59
CA GLY A 73 -19.65 19.21 -16.55
C GLY A 73 -19.82 18.15 -17.64
N LYS A 74 -18.92 17.15 -17.73
CA LYS A 74 -19.05 16.04 -18.68
C LYS A 74 -19.82 14.87 -18.04
N THR A 75 -21.12 14.79 -18.29
CA THR A 75 -22.02 13.83 -17.61
C THR A 75 -22.34 12.60 -18.44
N GLY A 76 -21.90 12.55 -19.70
CA GLY A 76 -22.18 11.43 -20.60
C GLY A 76 -21.53 10.12 -20.14
N THR A 77 -22.15 8.99 -20.49
CA THR A 77 -21.58 7.65 -20.22
C THR A 77 -20.19 7.50 -20.82
N LYS A 78 -19.98 8.04 -22.03
CA LYS A 78 -18.67 8.06 -22.70
C LYS A 78 -17.62 8.84 -21.90
N ASP A 79 -18.00 9.98 -21.35
CA ASP A 79 -17.11 10.83 -20.55
C ASP A 79 -16.72 10.16 -19.23
N ARG A 80 -17.66 9.46 -18.58
CA ARG A 80 -17.39 8.68 -17.36
C ARG A 80 -16.42 7.54 -17.63
N VAL A 81 -16.59 6.83 -18.75
CA VAL A 81 -15.66 5.78 -19.17
C VAL A 81 -14.29 6.37 -19.47
N LEU A 82 -14.23 7.49 -20.20
CA LEU A 82 -12.96 8.16 -20.52
C LEU A 82 -12.25 8.68 -19.27
N GLN A 83 -12.99 9.21 -18.30
CA GLN A 83 -12.44 9.64 -17.01
C GLN A 83 -11.85 8.48 -16.23
N LEU A 84 -12.55 7.33 -16.20
CA LEU A 84 -12.06 6.11 -15.54
C LEU A 84 -10.78 5.58 -16.23
N LEU A 85 -10.74 5.57 -17.56
CA LEU A 85 -9.56 5.17 -18.32
C LEU A 85 -8.39 6.11 -18.07
N ALA A 86 -8.61 7.43 -18.14
CA ALA A 86 -7.59 8.43 -17.84
C ALA A 86 -7.05 8.29 -16.40
N GLY A 87 -7.93 8.01 -15.44
CA GLY A 87 -7.52 7.70 -14.06
C GLY A 87 -6.61 6.46 -13.99
N ASN A 88 -6.98 5.38 -14.67
CA ASN A 88 -6.18 4.15 -14.67
C ASN A 88 -4.87 4.25 -15.45
N LEU A 89 -4.81 5.07 -16.50
CA LEU A 89 -3.62 5.24 -17.35
C LEU A 89 -2.62 6.28 -16.83
N PHE A 90 -3.09 7.34 -16.15
CA PHE A 90 -2.22 8.42 -15.71
C PHE A 90 -2.12 8.53 -14.20
N VAL A 91 -3.25 8.49 -13.48
CA VAL A 91 -3.24 8.66 -12.02
C VAL A 91 -2.71 7.41 -11.33
N ALA A 92 -3.19 6.22 -11.72
CA ALA A 92 -2.80 4.98 -11.07
C ALA A 92 -1.28 4.68 -11.15
N PRO A 93 -0.58 4.86 -12.29
CA PRO A 93 0.88 4.66 -12.35
C PRO A 93 1.68 5.61 -11.47
N ILE A 94 1.27 6.88 -11.38
CA ILE A 94 1.93 7.85 -10.50
C ILE A 94 1.74 7.43 -9.04
N GLN A 95 0.50 7.12 -8.65
CA GLN A 95 0.21 6.68 -7.28
C GLN A 95 0.94 5.38 -6.91
N ALA A 96 0.96 4.40 -7.81
CA ALA A 96 1.68 3.14 -7.62
C ALA A 96 3.19 3.36 -7.46
N THR A 97 3.78 4.23 -8.28
CA THR A 97 5.20 4.58 -8.21
C THR A 97 5.55 5.21 -6.87
N VAL A 98 4.78 6.22 -6.44
CA VAL A 98 5.02 6.92 -5.16
C VAL A 98 4.81 5.98 -3.98
N TYR A 99 3.79 5.13 -4.02
CA TYR A 99 3.57 4.11 -2.99
C TYR A 99 4.75 3.14 -2.89
N LEU A 100 5.19 2.55 -4.00
CA LEU A 100 6.29 1.59 -4.01
C LEU A 100 7.62 2.23 -3.58
N ALA A 101 7.88 3.46 -4.02
CA ALA A 101 9.06 4.21 -3.60
C ALA A 101 9.04 4.50 -2.08
N SER A 102 7.90 4.98 -1.57
CA SER A 102 7.71 5.21 -0.13
C SER A 102 7.86 3.92 0.65
N MET A 103 7.33 2.82 0.15
CA MET A 103 7.42 1.52 0.76
C MET A 103 8.87 1.01 0.82
N ALA A 104 9.67 1.22 -0.24
CA ALA A 104 11.09 0.90 -0.23
C ALA A 104 11.83 1.66 0.88
N VAL A 105 11.59 2.98 1.00
CA VAL A 105 12.19 3.82 2.06
C VAL A 105 11.74 3.38 3.45
N ILE A 106 10.45 3.10 3.64
CA ILE A 106 9.90 2.62 4.92
C ILE A 106 10.54 1.28 5.33
N ASN A 107 10.85 0.43 4.35
CA ASN A 107 11.54 -0.84 4.55
C ASN A 107 13.07 -0.71 4.75
N GLY A 108 13.62 0.51 4.73
CA GLY A 108 15.03 0.77 4.99
C GLY A 108 15.93 0.76 3.75
N ALA A 109 15.38 0.94 2.55
CA ALA A 109 16.19 1.19 1.36
C ALA A 109 17.04 2.46 1.54
N THR A 110 18.36 2.35 1.41
CA THR A 110 19.32 3.45 1.61
C THR A 110 19.87 4.03 0.31
N SER A 111 19.66 3.38 -0.83
CA SER A 111 20.17 3.84 -2.14
C SER A 111 19.04 4.04 -3.16
N ILE A 112 19.21 5.01 -4.05
CA ILE A 112 18.26 5.29 -5.13
C ILE A 112 18.08 4.07 -6.04
N ASP A 113 19.15 3.31 -6.30
CA ASP A 113 19.08 2.13 -7.16
C ASP A 113 18.24 1.01 -6.53
N SER A 114 18.32 0.83 -5.21
CA SER A 114 17.47 -0.13 -4.49
C SER A 114 15.99 0.26 -4.55
N ILE A 115 15.69 1.57 -4.49
CA ILE A 115 14.33 2.10 -4.64
C ILE A 115 13.84 1.86 -6.07
N LYS A 116 14.63 2.22 -7.08
CA LYS A 116 14.28 2.01 -8.51
C LYS A 116 14.03 0.54 -8.81
N ALA A 117 14.90 -0.36 -8.34
CA ALA A 117 14.73 -1.79 -8.54
C ALA A 117 13.46 -2.32 -7.85
N PHE A 118 13.15 -1.84 -6.64
CA PHE A 118 11.92 -2.21 -5.93
C PHE A 118 10.67 -1.73 -6.67
N VAL A 119 10.67 -0.48 -7.13
CA VAL A 119 9.58 0.10 -7.93
C VAL A 119 9.41 -0.69 -9.21
N ALA A 120 10.47 -0.89 -10.00
CA ALA A 120 10.40 -1.61 -11.27
C ALA A 120 9.81 -3.03 -11.10
N LYS A 121 10.23 -3.73 -10.05
CA LYS A 121 9.73 -5.09 -9.74
C LYS A 121 8.28 -5.09 -9.26
N GLY A 122 7.86 -4.07 -8.52
CA GLY A 122 6.53 -3.96 -7.94
C GLY A 122 5.47 -3.35 -8.86
N MET A 123 5.87 -2.55 -9.84
CA MET A 123 4.99 -1.68 -10.61
C MET A 123 3.95 -2.46 -11.41
N MET A 124 4.38 -3.38 -12.29
CA MET A 124 3.44 -4.10 -13.15
C MET A 124 2.47 -5.02 -12.37
N PRO A 125 2.92 -5.79 -11.36
CA PRO A 125 2.00 -6.54 -10.51
C PRO A 125 0.98 -5.65 -9.80
N MET A 126 1.40 -4.46 -9.34
CA MET A 126 0.52 -3.51 -8.68
C MET A 126 -0.51 -2.92 -9.65
N LEU A 127 -0.07 -2.49 -10.83
CA LEU A 127 -0.95 -1.96 -11.87
C LEU A 127 -2.00 -2.96 -12.33
N LYS A 128 -1.61 -4.23 -12.55
CA LYS A 128 -2.57 -5.29 -12.91
C LYS A 128 -3.69 -5.43 -11.89
N ILE A 129 -3.34 -5.37 -10.60
CA ILE A 129 -4.35 -5.42 -9.53
C ILE A 129 -5.24 -4.18 -9.59
N LEU A 130 -4.65 -2.98 -9.68
CA LEU A 130 -5.41 -1.72 -9.74
C LEU A 130 -6.37 -1.67 -10.93
N TRP A 131 -5.92 -2.06 -12.12
CA TRP A 131 -6.71 -2.06 -13.35
C TRP A 131 -7.87 -3.06 -13.35
N VAL A 132 -7.80 -4.10 -12.52
CA VAL A 132 -8.92 -5.02 -12.32
C VAL A 132 -9.79 -4.54 -11.16
N SER A 133 -9.19 -4.25 -10.00
CA SER A 133 -9.93 -3.92 -8.79
C SER A 133 -10.70 -2.61 -8.90
N SER A 134 -10.15 -1.59 -9.57
CA SER A 134 -10.80 -0.28 -9.68
C SER A 134 -12.08 -0.37 -10.49
N PRO A 135 -12.09 -0.87 -11.74
CA PRO A 135 -13.33 -1.04 -12.50
C PRO A 135 -14.32 -1.97 -11.81
N THR A 136 -13.88 -3.10 -11.25
CA THR A 136 -14.77 -4.03 -10.54
C THR A 136 -15.46 -3.37 -9.35
N ALA A 137 -14.71 -2.63 -8.52
CA ALA A 137 -15.29 -1.91 -7.39
C ALA A 137 -16.23 -0.80 -7.84
N THR A 138 -15.89 -0.09 -8.91
CA THR A 138 -16.75 0.97 -9.47
C THR A 138 -18.06 0.41 -10.03
N ILE A 139 -18.02 -0.69 -10.79
CA ILE A 139 -19.22 -1.34 -11.32
C ILE A 139 -20.11 -1.85 -10.17
N PHE A 140 -19.51 -2.47 -9.14
CA PHE A 140 -20.24 -2.91 -7.96
C PHE A 140 -20.95 -1.74 -7.26
N ALA A 141 -20.22 -0.63 -7.02
CA ALA A 141 -20.80 0.55 -6.40
C ALA A 141 -21.94 1.16 -7.22
N GLN A 142 -21.79 1.20 -8.56
CA GLN A 142 -22.80 1.75 -9.47
C GLN A 142 -24.06 0.90 -9.57
N THR A 143 -23.94 -0.42 -9.43
CA THR A 143 -25.06 -1.36 -9.66
C THR A 143 -25.79 -1.72 -8.38
N LEU A 144 -25.11 -1.74 -7.23
CA LEU A 144 -25.65 -2.32 -6.00
C LEU A 144 -25.74 -1.34 -4.82
N LEU A 145 -25.11 -0.16 -4.89
CA LEU A 145 -25.02 0.76 -3.74
C LEU A 145 -25.64 2.14 -4.01
N PRO A 146 -26.42 2.67 -3.05
CA PRO A 146 -26.77 4.09 -3.01
C PRO A 146 -25.52 4.99 -3.01
N HIS A 147 -25.62 6.16 -3.64
CA HIS A 147 -24.48 7.07 -3.85
C HIS A 147 -23.81 7.50 -2.54
N GLU A 148 -24.58 7.68 -1.47
CA GLU A 148 -24.11 8.05 -0.12
C GLU A 148 -23.14 7.02 0.47
N LEU A 149 -23.26 5.75 0.08
CA LEU A 149 -22.41 4.66 0.57
C LEU A 149 -21.13 4.48 -0.25
N TRP A 150 -20.94 5.23 -1.35
CA TRP A 150 -19.78 5.03 -2.23
C TRP A 150 -18.47 5.36 -1.52
N VAL A 151 -18.40 6.50 -0.83
CA VAL A 151 -17.18 6.92 -0.11
C VAL A 151 -16.77 5.90 0.97
N PRO A 152 -17.65 5.48 1.90
CA PRO A 152 -17.26 4.47 2.88
C PRO A 152 -16.94 3.11 2.24
N PHE A 153 -17.66 2.70 1.18
CA PHE A 153 -17.34 1.49 0.43
C PHE A 153 -15.92 1.52 -0.16
N PHE A 154 -15.55 2.58 -0.88
CA PHE A 154 -14.21 2.69 -1.48
C PHE A 154 -13.11 2.79 -0.42
N ASN A 155 -13.38 3.34 0.77
CA ASN A 155 -12.44 3.30 1.89
C ASN A 155 -12.21 1.86 2.38
N VAL A 156 -13.23 1.02 2.44
CA VAL A 156 -13.10 -0.40 2.81
C VAL A 156 -12.35 -1.19 1.74
N VAL A 157 -12.63 -0.94 0.45
CA VAL A 157 -11.87 -1.54 -0.66
C VAL A 157 -10.40 -1.12 -0.59
N SER A 158 -10.12 0.18 -0.39
CA SER A 158 -8.78 0.72 -0.23
C SER A 158 -8.05 0.10 0.96
N LEU A 159 -8.72 -0.04 2.11
CA LEU A 159 -8.21 -0.74 3.28
C LEU A 159 -7.82 -2.18 2.93
N SER A 160 -8.73 -2.92 2.30
CA SER A 160 -8.54 -4.34 1.97
C SER A 160 -7.37 -4.56 1.00
N VAL A 161 -7.32 -3.78 -0.08
CA VAL A 161 -6.25 -3.83 -1.09
C VAL A 161 -4.91 -3.40 -0.48
N GLY A 162 -4.89 -2.32 0.30
CA GLY A 162 -3.69 -1.84 0.97
C GLY A 162 -3.12 -2.86 1.96
N THR A 163 -3.99 -3.49 2.76
CA THR A 163 -3.60 -4.59 3.66
C THR A 163 -3.04 -5.77 2.88
N PHE A 164 -3.68 -6.18 1.78
CA PHE A 164 -3.18 -7.28 0.95
C PHE A 164 -1.75 -7.03 0.43
N PHE A 165 -1.48 -5.84 -0.10
CA PHE A 165 -0.13 -5.48 -0.55
C PHE A 165 0.87 -5.47 0.59
N SER A 166 0.53 -4.87 1.73
CA SER A 166 1.38 -4.85 2.93
C SER A 166 1.70 -6.27 3.41
N VAL A 167 0.71 -7.17 3.43
CA VAL A 167 0.90 -8.60 3.78
C VAL A 167 1.83 -9.29 2.78
N LYS A 168 1.59 -9.13 1.48
CA LYS A 168 2.39 -9.79 0.43
C LYS A 168 3.87 -9.39 0.51
N VAL A 169 4.14 -8.10 0.71
CA VAL A 169 5.51 -7.60 0.87
C VAL A 169 6.16 -8.16 2.14
N LYS A 170 5.45 -8.17 3.27
CA LYS A 170 5.94 -8.75 4.53
C LYS A 170 6.27 -10.24 4.39
N ARG A 171 5.37 -11.03 3.80
CA ARG A 171 5.59 -12.46 3.58
C ARG A 171 6.82 -12.71 2.69
N THR A 172 6.98 -11.91 1.65
CA THR A 172 8.15 -12.00 0.76
C THR A 172 9.45 -11.69 1.52
N GLN A 173 9.46 -10.64 2.34
CA GLN A 173 10.63 -10.28 3.16
C GLN A 173 10.96 -11.34 4.20
N LEU A 174 9.96 -11.86 4.92
CA LEU A 174 10.14 -12.94 5.89
C LEU A 174 10.67 -14.21 5.21
N ALA A 175 10.18 -14.55 4.03
CA ALA A 175 10.69 -15.69 3.26
C ALA A 175 12.17 -15.50 2.86
N SER A 176 12.55 -14.31 2.38
CA SER A 176 13.95 -14.00 2.07
C SER A 176 14.84 -14.05 3.32
N ALA A 177 14.40 -13.50 4.44
CA ALA A 177 15.14 -13.53 5.71
C ALA A 177 15.29 -14.96 6.26
N ARG A 178 14.26 -15.82 6.12
CA ARG A 178 14.34 -17.25 6.47
C ARG A 178 15.32 -18.01 5.59
N LYS A 179 15.37 -17.71 4.28
CA LYS A 179 16.34 -18.31 3.36
C LYS A 179 17.78 -17.90 3.69
N ALA A 180 18.01 -16.64 4.07
CA ALA A 180 19.33 -16.17 4.50
C ALA A 180 19.78 -16.76 5.84
N LYS A 181 18.84 -17.13 6.73
CA LYS A 181 19.13 -17.75 8.04
C LYS A 181 19.27 -19.27 8.02
N LYS A 182 18.83 -19.97 6.97
CA LYS A 182 19.18 -21.39 6.79
C LYS A 182 20.65 -21.43 6.34
N PRO A 183 21.59 -21.91 7.17
CA PRO A 183 22.93 -22.21 6.68
C PRO A 183 22.78 -23.28 5.60
N GLN A 184 23.58 -23.22 4.53
CA GLN A 184 23.82 -24.38 3.65
C GLN A 184 24.12 -25.57 4.55
N THR A 185 23.13 -26.44 4.74
CA THR A 185 23.31 -27.65 5.53
C THR A 185 23.77 -28.70 4.55
N LYS A 186 25.10 -28.89 4.51
CA LYS A 186 25.81 -30.14 4.19
C LYS A 186 25.35 -30.89 2.93
N ASP A 187 25.93 -30.56 1.77
CA ASP A 187 26.06 -31.49 0.63
C ASP A 187 27.28 -31.19 -0.27
N ASP A 188 28.28 -30.45 0.22
CA ASP A 188 29.58 -30.22 -0.47
C ASP A 188 30.76 -30.63 0.45
N LYS A 189 30.69 -31.83 1.03
CA LYS A 189 31.82 -32.44 1.77
C LYS A 189 32.14 -33.88 1.38
N GLU A 190 31.57 -34.38 0.29
CA GLU A 190 31.97 -35.65 -0.31
C GLU A 190 32.03 -35.50 -1.83
N LEU A 191 33.21 -35.10 -2.33
CA LEU A 191 33.77 -35.44 -3.64
C LEU A 191 35.28 -35.16 -3.61
#